data_AF-A0A7C9VRV1-F1
#
_entry.id   AF-A0A7C9VRV1-F1
#
_cell.length_a   1.000
_cell.length_b   1.000
_cell.length_c   1.000
_cell.angle_alpha   90.00
_cell.angle_beta   90.00
_cell.angle_gamma   90.00
#
_symmetry.space_group_name_H-M   'P 1'
#
loop_
_entity.id
_entity.type
_entity.pdbx_description
1 polymer ?
#
loop_
_entity_poly.entity_id
_entity_poly.type
_entity_poly.pdbx_seq_one_letter_code
_entity_poly.pdbx_strand_id
1 'polypeptide(L)'
;MISREQRTPLSEWWWTVDRLLVAAFITLMLGGVILSLAASPPVAARIGLDPFHFFNRHVLFLVPSLIVMLGVSFLSPRQVRRTALVVFTVSILLVVATLLFGPEVKGAKRWITIL
;
A
#
# COMPACT_ATOMS: atom_id res chain seq x y z
N MET A 1 28.39 -8.03 4.40
CA MET A 1 28.63 -7.01 3.36
C MET A 1 28.49 -7.69 2.01
N ILE A 2 27.56 -7.27 1.17
CA ILE A 2 27.37 -7.87 -0.16
C ILE A 2 28.62 -7.56 -0.99
N SER A 3 29.32 -8.59 -1.48
CA SER A 3 30.54 -8.45 -2.28
C SER A 3 30.24 -7.67 -3.57
N ARG A 4 31.05 -6.67 -3.90
CA ARG A 4 30.97 -5.89 -5.15
C ARG A 4 31.19 -6.74 -6.40
N GLU A 5 31.72 -7.95 -6.24
CA GLU A 5 31.98 -8.87 -7.34
C GLU A 5 30.71 -9.62 -7.78
N GLN A 6 29.65 -9.66 -6.94
CA GLN A 6 28.38 -10.28 -7.30
C GLN A 6 27.33 -9.23 -7.68
N ARG A 7 27.14 -9.05 -8.98
CA ARG A 7 26.04 -8.26 -9.55
C ARG A 7 24.75 -9.05 -9.52
N THR A 8 24.05 -9.00 -8.40
CA THR A 8 22.67 -9.48 -8.31
C THR A 8 21.73 -8.27 -8.37
N PRO A 9 20.50 -8.41 -8.90
CA PRO A 9 19.53 -7.32 -8.92
C PRO A 9 19.27 -6.72 -7.51
N LEU A 10 19.38 -7.54 -6.46
CA LEU A 10 19.27 -7.11 -5.07
C LEU A 10 20.47 -6.27 -4.61
N SER A 11 21.70 -6.63 -5.02
CA SER A 11 22.88 -5.85 -4.67
C SER A 11 22.84 -4.49 -5.36
N GLU A 12 22.55 -4.45 -6.65
CA GLU A 12 22.42 -3.20 -7.41
C GLU A 12 21.32 -2.30 -6.87
N TRP A 13 20.16 -2.87 -6.51
CA TRP A 13 19.07 -2.13 -5.88
C TRP A 13 19.48 -1.49 -4.55
N TRP A 14 20.13 -2.26 -3.66
CA TRP A 14 20.56 -1.75 -2.36
C TRP A 14 21.55 -0.58 -2.47
N TRP A 15 22.38 -0.56 -3.51
CA TRP A 15 23.33 0.53 -3.77
C TRP A 15 22.70 1.76 -4.41
N THR A 16 21.60 1.59 -5.15
CA THR A 16 20.96 2.68 -5.91
C THR A 16 19.78 3.32 -5.18
N VAL A 17 19.13 2.60 -4.27
CA VAL A 17 17.96 3.10 -3.54
C VAL A 17 18.34 4.20 -2.53
N ASP A 18 17.49 5.21 -2.42
CA ASP A 18 17.62 6.22 -1.38
C ASP A 18 17.24 5.63 -0.02
N ARG A 19 18.26 5.41 0.81
CA ARG A 19 18.12 4.80 2.14
C ARG A 19 17.38 5.69 3.13
N LEU A 20 17.47 7.02 2.99
CA LEU A 20 16.72 7.94 3.85
C LEU A 20 15.23 7.89 3.53
N LEU A 21 14.90 7.83 2.25
CA LEU A 21 13.51 7.72 1.79
C LEU A 21 12.90 6.37 2.18
N VAL A 22 13.64 5.27 2.06
CA VAL A 22 13.22 3.96 2.58
C VAL A 22 13.02 4.00 4.10
N ALA A 23 13.96 4.58 4.85
CA ALA A 23 13.82 4.73 6.30
C ALA A 23 12.61 5.58 6.69
N ALA A 24 12.33 6.65 5.94
CA ALA A 24 11.15 7.49 6.15
C ALA A 24 9.85 6.71 5.92
N PHE A 25 9.76 5.90 4.85
CA PHE A 25 8.60 5.05 4.62
C PHE A 25 8.40 4.02 5.72
N ILE A 26 9.46 3.31 6.13
CA ILE A 26 9.37 2.33 7.21
C ILE A 26 8.95 3.00 8.52
N THR A 27 9.51 4.16 8.84
CA THR A 27 9.13 4.94 10.03
C THR A 27 7.66 5.34 9.97
N LEU A 28 7.18 5.82 8.82
CA LEU A 28 5.78 6.21 8.64
C LEU A 28 4.83 5.01 8.76
N MET A 29 5.19 3.86 8.20
CA MET A 29 4.41 2.62 8.31
C MET A 29 4.33 2.13 9.76
N LEU A 30 5.47 2.06 10.46
CA LEU A 30 5.50 1.65 11.88
C LEU A 30 4.77 2.65 12.78
N GLY A 31 4.92 3.94 12.51
CA GLY A 31 4.16 5.00 13.18
C GLY A 31 2.66 4.81 12.98
N GLY A 32 2.20 4.51 11.76
CA GLY A 32 0.81 4.18 11.45
C GLY A 32 0.29 2.99 12.25
N VAL A 33 1.08 1.92 12.39
CA VAL A 33 0.73 0.74 13.21
C VAL A 33 0.56 1.10 14.68
N ILE A 34 1.53 1.83 15.26
CA ILE A 34 1.50 2.24 16.66
C ILE A 34 0.29 3.15 16.94
N LEU A 35 0.05 4.13 16.07
CA LEU A 35 -1.08 5.04 16.18
C LEU A 35 -2.42 4.32 16.02
N SER A 36 -2.50 3.34 15.10
CA SER A 36 -3.69 2.50 14.95
C SER A 36 -3.97 1.72 16.23
N LEU A 37 -2.94 1.12 16.83
CA LEU A 37 -3.08 0.35 18.07
C LEU A 37 -3.63 1.21 19.22
N ALA A 38 -3.19 2.47 19.31
CA ALA A 38 -3.65 3.40 20.35
C ALA A 38 -5.05 3.96 20.09
N ALA A 39 -5.36 4.33 18.84
CA ALA A 39 -6.57 5.09 18.51
C ALA A 39 -7.78 4.21 18.14
N SER A 40 -7.56 2.99 17.61
CA SER A 40 -8.65 2.18 17.06
C SER A 40 -9.51 1.41 18.06
N PRO A 41 -9.00 0.93 19.22
CA PRO A 41 -9.81 0.12 20.15
C PRO A 41 -11.07 0.81 20.68
N PRO A 42 -11.04 2.09 21.09
CA PRO A 42 -12.25 2.79 21.55
C PRO A 42 -13.31 2.93 20.44
N VAL A 43 -12.88 3.06 19.17
CA VAL A 43 -13.78 3.14 18.02
C VAL A 43 -14.40 1.78 17.75
N ALA A 44 -13.60 0.71 17.74
CA ALA A 44 -14.08 -0.66 17.52
C ALA A 44 -15.12 -1.07 18.57
N ALA A 45 -14.87 -0.77 19.84
CA ALA A 45 -15.81 -1.05 20.93
C ALA A 45 -17.16 -0.35 20.74
N ARG A 46 -17.17 0.90 20.25
CA ARG A 46 -18.41 1.66 19.99
C ARG A 46 -19.28 1.07 18.89
N ILE A 47 -18.68 0.37 17.94
CA ILE A 47 -19.37 -0.26 16.81
C ILE A 47 -19.53 -1.78 16.99
N GLY A 48 -19.25 -2.30 18.20
CA GLY A 48 -19.41 -3.72 18.54
C GLY A 48 -18.42 -4.67 17.87
N LEU A 49 -17.26 -4.17 17.43
CA LEU A 49 -16.19 -4.98 16.84
C LEU A 49 -15.12 -5.32 17.89
N ASP A 50 -14.33 -6.35 17.58
CA ASP A 50 -13.13 -6.69 18.36
C ASP A 50 -12.20 -5.45 18.49
N PRO A 51 -11.67 -5.14 19.68
CA PRO A 51 -10.81 -3.97 19.91
C PRO A 51 -9.62 -3.86 18.96
N PHE A 52 -9.07 -4.99 18.48
CA PHE A 52 -7.94 -5.04 17.58
C PHE A 52 -8.34 -5.22 16.11
N HIS A 53 -9.63 -5.17 15.77
CA HIS A 53 -10.13 -5.35 14.40
C HIS A 53 -9.40 -4.47 13.37
N PHE A 54 -9.32 -3.16 13.63
CA PHE A 54 -8.67 -2.21 12.73
C PHE A 54 -7.15 -2.33 12.72
N PHE A 55 -6.53 -2.60 13.87
CA PHE A 55 -5.10 -2.86 13.97
C PHE A 55 -4.70 -4.07 13.12
N ASN A 56 -5.42 -5.19 13.25
CA ASN A 56 -5.17 -6.41 12.50
C ASN A 56 -5.30 -6.16 10.99
N ARG A 57 -6.33 -5.42 10.56
CA ARG A 57 -6.47 -5.01 9.15
C ARG A 57 -5.35 -4.09 8.70
N HIS A 58 -4.93 -3.13 9.50
CA HIS A 58 -3.85 -2.21 9.17
C HIS A 58 -2.54 -2.97 8.91
N VAL A 59 -2.18 -3.90 9.80
CA VAL A 59 -1.01 -4.77 9.64
C VAL A 59 -1.16 -5.67 8.41
N LEU A 60 -2.34 -6.25 8.19
CA LEU A 60 -2.60 -7.07 7.01
C LEU A 60 -2.42 -6.29 5.70
N PHE A 61 -2.83 -5.02 5.64
CA PHE A 61 -2.64 -4.16 4.46
C PHE A 61 -1.20 -3.64 4.29
N LEU A 62 -0.34 -3.73 5.31
CA LEU A 62 1.08 -3.43 5.13
C LEU A 62 1.78 -4.44 4.21
N VAL A 63 1.36 -5.70 4.23
CA VAL A 63 1.96 -6.75 3.39
C VAL A 63 1.86 -6.42 1.89
N PRO A 64 0.66 -6.21 1.30
CA PRO A 64 0.57 -5.82 -0.10
C PRO A 64 1.20 -4.45 -0.38
N SER A 65 1.18 -3.52 0.58
CA SER A 65 1.82 -2.21 0.43
C SER A 65 3.34 -2.33 0.27
N LEU A 66 3.99 -3.17 1.08
CA LEU A 66 5.42 -3.46 0.97
C LEU A 66 5.76 -4.17 -0.34
N ILE A 67 4.93 -5.11 -0.76
CA ILE A 67 5.08 -5.80 -2.05
C ILE A 67 5.04 -4.80 -3.21
N VAL A 68 4.07 -3.88 -3.20
CA VAL A 68 3.96 -2.85 -4.25
C VAL A 68 5.14 -1.87 -4.18
N MET A 69 5.50 -1.37 -3.00
CA MET A 69 6.62 -0.44 -2.81
C MET A 69 7.93 -1.04 -3.32
N LEU A 70 8.28 -2.24 -2.84
CA LEU A 70 9.51 -2.92 -3.26
C LEU A 70 9.41 -3.31 -4.74
N GLY A 71 8.33 -3.94 -5.17
CA GLY A 71 8.15 -4.40 -6.55
C GLY A 71 8.26 -3.28 -7.59
N VAL A 72 7.65 -2.11 -7.32
CA VAL A 72 7.74 -0.95 -8.21
C VAL A 72 9.15 -0.37 -8.22
N SER A 73 9.88 -0.41 -7.10
CA SER A 73 11.24 0.11 -7.02
C SER A 73 12.27 -0.67 -7.86
N PHE A 74 11.96 -1.91 -8.26
CA PHE A 74 12.79 -2.69 -9.20
C PHE A 74 12.49 -2.42 -10.67
N LEU A 75 11.45 -1.64 -10.99
CA LEU A 75 11.07 -1.41 -12.38
C LEU A 75 12.02 -0.45 -13.08
N SER A 76 12.42 -0.81 -14.30
CA SER A 76 13.12 0.11 -15.19
C SER A 76 12.21 1.26 -15.65
N PRO A 77 12.76 2.42 -16.06
CA PRO A 77 11.95 3.56 -16.53
C PRO A 77 10.98 3.21 -17.68
N ARG A 78 11.37 2.28 -18.56
CA ARG A 78 10.49 1.79 -19.64
C ARG A 78 9.31 0.99 -19.11
N GLN A 79 9.55 0.12 -18.11
CA GLN A 79 8.49 -0.64 -17.46
C GLN A 79 7.56 0.29 -16.68
N VAL A 80 8.10 1.26 -15.94
CA VAL A 80 7.30 2.27 -15.22
C VAL A 80 6.34 2.98 -16.17
N ARG A 81 6.79 3.41 -17.36
CA ARG A 81 5.91 4.06 -18.35
C ARG A 81 4.77 3.16 -18.83
N ARG A 82 5.04 1.88 -19.06
CA ARG A 82 4.01 0.90 -19.49
C ARG A 82 3.03 0.61 -18.37
N THR A 83 3.54 0.32 -17.17
CA THR A 83 2.73 0.05 -15.98
C THR A 83 1.87 1.26 -15.62
N ALA A 84 2.39 2.48 -15.72
CA ALA A 84 1.63 3.70 -15.48
C ALA A 84 0.44 3.85 -16.44
N LEU A 85 0.60 3.55 -17.73
CA LEU A 85 -0.50 3.59 -18.70
C LEU A 85 -1.57 2.54 -18.38
N VAL A 86 -1.15 1.33 -18.01
CA VAL A 86 -2.06 0.24 -17.62
C VAL A 86 -2.82 0.63 -16.35
N VAL A 87 -2.13 1.06 -15.30
CA VAL A 87 -2.73 1.50 -14.04
C VAL A 87 -3.69 2.65 -14.29
N PHE A 88 -3.31 3.66 -15.09
CA PHE A 88 -4.18 4.78 -15.43
C PHE A 88 -5.47 4.32 -16.12
N THR A 89 -5.35 3.47 -17.14
CA THR A 89 -6.51 2.97 -17.88
C THR A 89 -7.44 2.17 -16.97
N VAL A 90 -6.87 1.27 -16.15
CA VAL A 90 -7.63 0.48 -15.17
C VAL A 90 -8.30 1.39 -14.14
N SER A 91 -7.62 2.42 -13.63
CA SER A 91 -8.20 3.38 -12.68
C SER A 91 -9.39 4.12 -13.27
N ILE A 92 -9.33 4.55 -14.54
CA ILE A 92 -10.48 5.19 -15.21
C ILE A 92 -11.66 4.20 -15.31
N LEU A 93 -11.40 2.95 -15.70
CA LEU A 93 -12.44 1.92 -15.75
C LEU A 93 -13.05 1.65 -14.37
N LEU A 94 -12.23 1.62 -13.32
CA LEU A 94 -12.71 1.45 -11.94
C LEU A 94 -13.54 2.65 -11.47
N VAL A 95 -13.18 3.88 -11.83
CA VAL A 95 -14.00 5.06 -11.55
C VAL A 95 -15.37 4.93 -12.21
N VAL A 96 -15.42 4.58 -13.50
CA VAL A 96 -16.70 4.32 -14.18
C VAL A 96 -17.48 3.19 -13.48
N ALA A 97 -16.79 2.11 -13.10
CA ALA A 97 -17.40 1.00 -12.38
C ALA A 97 -17.99 1.40 -11.03
N THR A 98 -17.38 2.33 -10.28
CA THR A 98 -17.95 2.82 -9.02
C THR A 98 -19.31 3.49 -9.21
N LEU A 99 -19.53 4.22 -10.30
CA LEU A 99 -20.81 4.89 -10.57
C LEU A 99 -21.93 3.89 -10.88
N LEU A 100 -21.58 2.81 -11.58
CA LEU A 100 -22.52 1.78 -12.02
C LEU A 100 -22.84 0.77 -10.90
N PHE A 101 -21.81 0.26 -10.22
CA PHE A 101 -21.92 -0.89 -9.31
C PHE A 101 -21.57 -0.57 -7.85
N GLY A 102 -21.04 0.62 -7.55
CA GLY A 102 -20.62 0.97 -6.20
C GLY A 102 -21.79 1.22 -5.25
N PRO A 103 -21.73 0.73 -3.99
CA PRO A 103 -22.74 1.07 -2.99
C PRO A 103 -22.69 2.56 -2.66
N GLU A 104 -23.85 3.11 -2.34
CA GLU A 104 -23.94 4.48 -1.84
C GLU A 104 -23.61 4.51 -0.35
N VAL A 105 -22.51 5.19 -0.01
CA VAL A 105 -22.05 5.33 1.38
C VAL A 105 -21.91 6.82 1.68
N LYS A 106 -22.77 7.33 2.58
CA LYS A 106 -22.83 8.76 2.94
C LYS A 106 -23.11 9.66 1.72
N GLY A 107 -24.06 9.28 0.87
CA GLY A 107 -24.52 10.10 -0.27
C GLY A 107 -23.65 10.04 -1.52
N ALA A 108 -22.65 9.14 -1.57
CA ALA A 108 -21.74 9.03 -2.71
C ALA A 108 -21.37 7.56 -3.02
N LYS A 109 -21.27 7.24 -4.32
CA LYS A 109 -20.75 5.97 -4.82
C LYS A 109 -19.26 6.08 -5.13
N ARG A 110 -18.41 5.65 -4.19
CA ARG A 110 -16.95 5.76 -4.29
C ARG A 110 -16.17 4.52 -3.84
N TRP A 111 -16.90 3.44 -3.61
CA TRP A 111 -16.33 2.17 -3.17
C TRP A 111 -16.72 1.08 -4.17
N ILE A 112 -15.81 0.13 -4.38
CA ILE A 112 -16.13 -1.15 -5.03
C ILE A 112 -15.95 -2.21 -3.96
N THR A 113 -17.04 -2.85 -3.57
CA THR A 113 -17.03 -3.91 -2.57
C THR A 113 -16.95 -5.25 -3.29
N ILE A 114 -15.81 -5.95 -3.15
CA ILE A 114 -15.52 -7.21 -3.85
C ILE A 114 -15.57 -8.41 -2.88
N LEU A 115 -16.00 -8.19 -1.63
CA LEU A 115 -16.12 -9.16 -0.54
C LEU A 115 -17.29 -8.77 0.36
#